data_AF-A0A4Q3CR75-F1
#
_entry.id   AF-A0A4Q3CR75-F1
#
_cell.length_a   1.000
_cell.length_b   1.000
_cell.length_c   1.000
_cell.angle_alpha   90.00
_cell.angle_beta   90.00
_cell.angle_gamma   90.00
#
_symmetry.space_group_name_H-M   'P 1'
#
loop_
_entity.id
_entity.type
_entity.pdbx_description
1 polymer ?
#
loop_
_entity_poly.entity_id
_entity_poly.type
_entity_poly.pdbx_seq_one_letter_code
_entity_poly.pdbx_strand_id
1 'polypeptide(L)'
;MTEVLILVLLIFLNALFTMSEIALVSARKSRLETLANKGDEKAKAALELAENPEKFLSTAQIGITLIAILTGVYSGEKFGNDLKPVIEDITFLQPYADTIATSIVVVIVTFLSIIFGELIPKKFGLLRAEKIARMVAGPMNILSKVVHPFVWLLSNVT
;
A
#
# COMPACT_ATOMS: atom_id res chain seq x y z
N MET A 1 -7.43 14.99 15.21
CA MET A 1 -8.42 14.16 14.46
C MET A 1 -8.06 14.03 12.99
N THR A 2 -7.54 15.09 12.36
CA THR A 2 -7.06 15.08 10.97
C THR A 2 -5.93 14.06 10.76
N GLU A 3 -5.11 13.84 11.77
CA GLU A 3 -3.94 12.95 11.76
C GLU A 3 -4.33 11.48 11.64
N VAL A 4 -5.34 11.07 12.42
CA VAL A 4 -5.93 9.73 12.35
C VAL A 4 -6.53 9.50 10.97
N LEU A 5 -7.19 10.51 10.40
CA LEU A 5 -7.77 10.42 9.07
C LEU A 5 -6.70 10.26 7.98
N ILE A 6 -5.59 11.00 8.09
CA ILE A 6 -4.42 10.84 7.20
C ILE A 6 -3.84 9.44 7.31
N LEU A 7 -3.64 8.93 8.53
CA LEU A 7 -3.09 7.60 8.77
C LEU A 7 -4.00 6.50 8.22
N VAL A 8 -5.31 6.60 8.46
CA VAL A 8 -6.30 5.65 7.90
C VAL A 8 -6.30 5.71 6.37
N LEU A 9 -6.22 6.90 5.78
CA LEU A 9 -6.12 7.07 4.33
C LEU A 9 -4.85 6.44 3.77
N LEU A 10 -3.70 6.64 4.42
CA LEU A 10 -2.42 6.04 4.04
C LEU A 10 -2.50 4.50 4.09
N ILE A 11 -2.99 3.92 5.18
CA ILE A 11 -3.18 2.46 5.29
C ILE A 11 -4.11 1.93 4.20
N PHE A 12 -5.20 2.64 3.92
CA PHE A 12 -6.15 2.26 2.87
C PHE A 12 -5.53 2.32 1.46
N LEU A 13 -4.75 3.36 1.17
CA LEU A 13 -4.02 3.46 -0.09
C LEU A 13 -3.00 2.33 -0.20
N ASN A 14 -2.24 2.03 0.86
CA ASN A 14 -1.30 0.90 0.88
C ASN A 14 -2.01 -0.41 0.56
N ALA A 15 -3.15 -0.66 1.21
CA ALA A 15 -3.99 -1.81 0.97
C ALA A 15 -4.41 -1.92 -0.49
N LEU A 16 -4.85 -0.82 -1.11
CA LEU A 16 -5.24 -0.80 -2.51
C LEU A 16 -4.07 -1.18 -3.43
N PHE A 17 -2.89 -0.61 -3.19
CA PHE A 17 -1.69 -0.88 -3.99
C PHE A 17 -1.26 -2.34 -3.88
N THR A 18 -1.09 -2.83 -2.66
CA THR A 18 -0.69 -4.21 -2.40
C THR A 18 -1.71 -5.22 -2.93
N MET A 19 -3.01 -4.93 -2.80
CA MET A 19 -4.06 -5.79 -3.35
C MET A 19 -3.99 -5.84 -4.89
N SER A 20 -3.78 -4.68 -5.52
CA SER A 20 -3.69 -4.54 -6.97
C SER A 20 -2.49 -5.30 -7.52
N GLU A 21 -1.33 -5.15 -6.87
CA GLU A 21 -0.09 -5.85 -7.18
C GLU A 21 -0.28 -7.36 -7.17
N ILE A 22 -0.72 -7.91 -6.03
CA ILE A 22 -0.88 -9.35 -5.89
C ILE A 22 -1.98 -9.88 -6.82
N ALA A 23 -3.08 -9.14 -7.00
CA ALA A 23 -4.13 -9.55 -7.92
C ALA A 23 -3.64 -9.62 -9.37
N LEU A 24 -2.83 -8.66 -9.82
CA LEU A 24 -2.30 -8.63 -11.18
C LEU A 24 -1.32 -9.78 -11.42
N VAL A 25 -0.38 -10.00 -10.48
CA VAL A 25 0.62 -11.08 -10.58
C VAL A 25 -0.04 -12.46 -10.51
N SER A 26 -1.13 -12.59 -9.75
CA SER A 26 -1.80 -13.87 -9.52
C SER A 26 -2.94 -14.15 -10.50
N ALA A 27 -3.33 -13.18 -11.34
CA ALA A 27 -4.41 -13.37 -12.29
C ALA A 27 -3.98 -14.31 -13.42
N ARG A 28 -4.86 -15.27 -13.75
CA ARG A 28 -4.62 -16.20 -14.86
C ARG A 28 -4.85 -15.49 -16.19
N LYS A 29 -3.79 -15.31 -16.98
CA LYS A 29 -3.82 -14.66 -18.30
C LYS A 29 -4.86 -15.28 -19.23
N SER A 30 -4.89 -16.61 -19.34
CA SER A 30 -5.86 -17.34 -20.17
C SER A 30 -7.33 -17.04 -19.84
N ARG A 31 -7.62 -16.76 -18.57
CA ARG A 31 -8.97 -16.42 -18.11
C ARG A 31 -9.31 -14.95 -18.43
N LEU A 32 -8.34 -14.05 -18.32
CA LEU A 32 -8.47 -12.67 -18.77
C LEU A 32 -8.65 -12.57 -20.30
N GLU A 33 -7.86 -13.32 -21.07
CA GLU A 33 -8.01 -13.46 -22.53
C GLU A 33 -9.42 -13.93 -22.91
N THR A 34 -9.92 -14.98 -22.24
CA THR A 34 -11.28 -15.49 -22.48
C THR A 34 -12.35 -14.43 -22.22
N LEU A 35 -12.16 -13.58 -21.19
CA LEU A 35 -13.09 -12.50 -20.87
C LEU A 35 -12.96 -11.32 -21.84
N ALA A 36 -11.74 -10.97 -22.24
CA ALA A 36 -11.48 -9.93 -23.23
C ALA A 36 -12.10 -10.29 -24.60
N ASN A 37 -11.96 -11.54 -25.03
CA ASN A 37 -12.59 -12.06 -26.25
C ASN A 37 -14.13 -12.05 -26.21
N LYS A 38 -14.71 -11.98 -25.00
CA LYS A 38 -16.17 -11.81 -24.79
C LYS A 38 -16.60 -10.35 -24.74
N GLY A 39 -15.70 -9.40 -24.98
CA GLY A 39 -15.97 -7.96 -24.98
C GLY A 39 -15.81 -7.25 -23.63
N ASP A 40 -15.16 -7.88 -22.64
CA ASP A 40 -14.86 -7.20 -21.37
C ASP A 40 -13.61 -6.30 -21.51
N GLU A 41 -13.83 -5.00 -21.75
CA GLU A 41 -12.77 -3.98 -21.87
C GLU A 41 -11.87 -3.91 -20.62
N LYS A 42 -12.40 -4.22 -19.42
CA LYS A 42 -11.59 -4.25 -18.19
C LYS A 42 -10.70 -5.49 -18.14
N ALA A 43 -11.18 -6.61 -18.68
CA ALA A 43 -10.35 -7.81 -18.85
C ALA A 43 -9.23 -7.59 -19.86
N LYS A 44 -9.50 -6.86 -20.94
CA LYS A 44 -8.48 -6.48 -21.93
C LYS A 44 -7.39 -5.59 -21.30
N ALA A 45 -7.77 -4.54 -20.59
CA ALA A 45 -6.80 -3.69 -19.88
C ALA A 45 -6.00 -4.45 -18.81
N ALA A 46 -6.65 -5.35 -18.07
CA ALA A 46 -5.97 -6.20 -17.09
C ALA A 46 -5.00 -7.19 -17.75
N LEU A 47 -5.34 -7.71 -18.93
CA LEU A 47 -4.49 -8.60 -19.71
C LEU A 47 -3.22 -7.87 -20.18
N GLU A 48 -3.37 -6.67 -20.75
CA GLU A 48 -2.22 -5.83 -21.19
C GLU A 48 -1.25 -5.54 -20.03
N LEU A 49 -1.79 -5.23 -18.84
CA LEU A 49 -0.99 -5.02 -17.62
C LEU A 49 -0.33 -6.31 -17.14
N ALA A 50 -1.00 -7.45 -17.24
CA ALA A 50 -0.45 -8.75 -16.83
C ALA A 50 0.61 -9.28 -17.82
N GLU A 51 0.55 -8.87 -19.08
CA GLU A 51 1.58 -9.16 -20.08
C GLU A 51 2.87 -8.37 -19.84
N ASN A 52 2.76 -7.11 -19.39
CA ASN A 52 3.90 -6.24 -19.12
C ASN A 52 3.85 -5.68 -17.69
N PRO A 53 4.01 -6.52 -16.65
CA PRO A 53 3.80 -6.12 -15.27
C PRO A 53 4.90 -5.19 -14.74
N GLU A 54 6.09 -5.18 -15.33
CA GLU A 54 7.27 -4.47 -14.81
C GLU A 54 7.00 -3.01 -14.44
N LYS A 55 6.48 -2.21 -15.39
CA LYS A 55 6.20 -0.77 -15.16
C LYS A 55 5.18 -0.55 -14.05
N PHE A 56 4.17 -1.43 -14.00
CA PHE A 56 3.13 -1.38 -12.98
C PHE A 56 3.72 -1.73 -11.60
N LEU A 57 4.49 -2.81 -11.52
CA LEU A 57 5.03 -3.33 -10.26
C LEU A 57 6.00 -2.34 -9.65
N SER A 58 6.91 -1.78 -10.45
CA SER A 58 7.82 -0.73 -9.98
C SER A 58 7.07 0.49 -9.46
N THR A 59 6.03 0.93 -10.16
CA THR A 59 5.21 2.08 -9.74
C THR A 59 4.45 1.79 -8.43
N ALA A 60 3.78 0.65 -8.34
CA ALA A 60 3.04 0.25 -7.16
C ALA A 60 3.96 0.10 -5.95
N GLN A 61 5.14 -0.49 -6.13
CA GLN A 61 6.11 -0.71 -5.07
C GLN A 61 6.75 0.58 -4.55
N ILE A 62 7.02 1.55 -5.43
CA ILE A 62 7.43 2.90 -5.02
C ILE A 62 6.32 3.54 -4.17
N GLY A 63 5.06 3.43 -4.61
CA GLY A 63 3.91 3.92 -3.86
C GLY A 63 3.77 3.29 -2.47
N ILE A 64 3.84 1.96 -2.39
CA ILE A 64 3.81 1.18 -1.14
C ILE A 64 4.92 1.65 -0.19
N THR A 65 6.15 1.81 -0.71
CA THR A 65 7.29 2.23 0.09
C THR A 65 7.12 3.65 0.63
N LEU A 66 6.68 4.58 -0.22
CA LEU A 66 6.42 5.96 0.18
C LEU A 66 5.34 6.03 1.27
N ILE A 67 4.25 5.27 1.10
CA ILE A 67 3.16 5.21 2.07
C ILE A 67 3.64 4.61 3.40
N ALA A 68 4.48 3.56 3.36
CA ALA A 68 5.05 2.94 4.55
C ALA A 68 5.93 3.93 5.34
N ILE A 69 6.81 4.68 4.65
CA ILE A 69 7.66 5.71 5.27
C ILE A 69 6.79 6.81 5.89
N LEU A 70 5.83 7.35 5.14
CA LEU A 70 4.93 8.40 5.62
C LEU A 70 4.15 7.93 6.85
N THR A 71 3.61 6.72 6.82
CA THR A 71 2.88 6.13 7.95
C THR A 71 3.78 6.00 9.17
N GLY A 72 5.02 5.53 9.01
CA GLY A 72 6.00 5.43 10.08
C GLY A 72 6.30 6.77 10.74
N VAL A 73 6.66 7.78 9.94
CA VAL A 73 6.99 9.13 10.42
C VAL A 73 5.80 9.77 11.12
N TYR A 74 4.61 9.72 10.51
CA TYR A 74 3.40 10.32 11.09
C TYR A 74 2.97 9.62 12.39
N SER A 75 3.20 8.31 12.49
CA SER A 75 2.83 7.54 13.67
C SER A 75 3.67 7.89 14.90
N GLY A 76 5.00 7.95 14.75
CA GLY A 76 5.91 8.17 15.87
C GLY A 76 5.80 9.58 16.45
N GLU A 77 5.79 10.61 15.60
CA GLU A 77 5.84 12.01 16.06
C GLU A 77 4.53 12.48 16.70
N LYS A 78 3.37 11.99 16.24
CA LYS A 78 2.07 12.50 16.70
C LYS A 78 1.47 11.67 17.82
N PHE A 79 1.39 10.36 17.64
CA PHE A 79 0.72 9.49 18.62
C PHE A 79 1.61 9.18 19.84
N GLY A 80 2.94 9.30 19.71
CA GLY A 80 3.87 9.20 20.85
C GLY A 80 3.57 10.26 21.92
N ASN A 81 3.21 11.48 21.50
CA ASN A 81 2.87 12.58 22.40
C ASN A 81 1.55 12.35 23.16
N ASP A 82 0.62 11.57 22.62
CA ASP A 82 -0.64 11.23 23.29
C ASP A 82 -0.44 10.17 24.39
N LEU A 83 0.52 9.25 24.20
CA LEU A 83 0.82 8.18 25.14
C LEU A 83 1.82 8.61 26.24
N LYS A 84 2.65 9.61 25.97
CA LYS A 84 3.68 10.12 26.88
C LYS A 84 3.18 10.49 28.29
N PRO A 85 2.06 11.22 28.47
CA PRO A 85 1.57 11.61 29.80
C PRO A 85 1.28 10.39 30.69
N VAL A 86 0.77 9.31 30.10
CA VAL A 86 0.48 8.04 30.80
C VAL A 86 1.76 7.38 31.32
N ILE A 87 2.88 7.55 30.62
CA ILE A 87 4.19 7.01 31.04
C ILE A 87 4.87 7.94 32.04
N GLU A 88 4.63 9.25 31.94
CA GLU A 88 5.16 10.26 32.88
C GLU A 88 4.55 10.17 34.29
N ASP A 89 3.36 9.59 34.43
CA ASP A 89 2.74 9.26 35.72
C ASP A 89 3.57 8.23 36.53
N ILE A 90 4.47 7.50 35.86
CA ILE A 90 5.37 6.54 36.49
C ILE A 90 6.73 7.22 36.72
N THR A 91 7.00 7.61 37.97
CA THR A 91 8.18 8.42 38.35
C THR A 91 9.52 7.84 37.90
N PHE A 92 9.66 6.50 37.88
CA PHE A 92 10.89 5.83 37.42
C PHE A 92 11.09 5.88 35.90
N LEU A 93 10.02 6.01 35.11
CA LEU A 93 10.06 5.97 33.65
C LEU A 93 10.09 7.35 33.00
N GLN A 94 9.87 8.43 33.74
CA GLN A 94 9.89 9.80 33.22
C GLN A 94 11.08 10.14 32.29
N PRO A 95 12.35 9.79 32.62
CA PRO A 95 13.48 10.11 31.74
C PRO A 95 13.42 9.41 30.38
N TYR A 96 12.66 8.32 30.29
CA TYR A 96 12.52 7.49 29.09
C TYR A 96 11.12 7.59 28.47
N ALA A 97 10.22 8.40 29.04
CA ALA A 97 8.81 8.41 28.67
C ALA A 97 8.59 8.69 27.18
N ASP A 98 9.37 9.61 26.61
CA ASP A 98 9.33 9.98 25.20
C ASP A 98 9.70 8.79 24.28
N THR A 99 10.83 8.15 24.56
CA THR A 99 11.33 6.99 23.81
C THR A 99 10.38 5.81 23.92
N ILE A 100 9.87 5.52 25.13
CA ILE A 100 8.97 4.39 25.38
C ILE A 100 7.63 4.64 24.69
N ALA A 101 7.04 5.83 24.83
CA ALA A 101 5.76 6.16 24.24
C ALA A 101 5.83 6.08 22.71
N THR A 102 6.83 6.71 22.10
CA THR A 102 7.07 6.65 20.65
C THR A 102 7.28 5.21 20.19
N SER A 103 8.09 4.41 20.90
CA SER A 103 8.35 3.03 20.53
C SER A 103 7.09 2.16 20.56
N ILE A 104 6.29 2.25 21.62
CA ILE A 104 5.04 1.49 21.76
C ILE A 104 4.08 1.84 20.63
N VAL A 105 3.91 3.13 20.37
CA VAL A 105 3.04 3.64 19.32
C VAL A 105 3.48 3.16 17.95
N VAL A 106 4.78 3.28 17.63
CA VAL A 106 5.33 2.80 16.35
C VAL A 106 5.08 1.31 16.19
N VAL A 107 5.30 0.50 17.23
CA VAL A 107 5.06 -0.96 17.18
C VAL A 107 3.59 -1.26 16.92
N ILE A 108 2.67 -0.64 17.65
CA ILE A 108 1.22 -0.85 17.50
C ILE A 108 0.76 -0.43 16.11
N VAL A 109 1.12 0.77 15.66
CA VAL A 109 0.72 1.26 14.34
C VAL A 109 1.34 0.42 13.23
N THR A 110 2.60 0.03 13.35
CA THR A 110 3.26 -0.85 12.37
C THR A 110 2.53 -2.18 12.28
N PHE A 111 2.19 -2.79 13.41
CA PHE A 111 1.43 -4.04 13.44
C PHE A 111 0.06 -3.90 12.75
N LEU A 112 -0.70 -2.86 13.08
CA LEU A 112 -1.99 -2.59 12.44
C LEU A 112 -1.83 -2.31 10.94
N SER A 113 -0.84 -1.52 10.55
CA SER A 113 -0.55 -1.21 9.14
C SER A 113 -0.17 -2.45 8.34
N ILE A 114 0.65 -3.35 8.89
CA ILE A 114 1.00 -4.61 8.23
C ILE A 114 -0.25 -5.49 8.07
N ILE A 115 -1.10 -5.59 9.08
CA ILE A 115 -2.31 -6.42 9.00
C ILE A 115 -3.30 -5.87 7.97
N PHE A 116 -3.69 -4.60 8.12
CA PHE A 116 -4.77 -4.00 7.35
C PHE A 116 -4.30 -3.43 6.00
N GLY A 117 -3.08 -2.92 5.95
CA GLY A 117 -2.45 -2.34 4.77
C GLY A 117 -1.78 -3.37 3.87
N GLU A 118 -1.40 -4.54 4.38
CA GLU A 118 -0.63 -5.51 3.59
C GLU A 118 -1.24 -6.92 3.61
N LEU A 119 -1.24 -7.62 4.76
CA LEU A 119 -1.57 -9.04 4.83
C LEU A 119 -3.00 -9.37 4.42
N ILE A 120 -3.99 -8.63 4.94
CA ILE A 120 -5.40 -8.82 4.58
C ILE A 120 -5.62 -8.51 3.08
N PRO A 121 -5.16 -7.37 2.55
CA PRO A 121 -5.25 -7.06 1.12
C PRO A 121 -4.58 -8.11 0.22
N LYS A 122 -3.39 -8.61 0.58
CA LYS A 122 -2.72 -9.69 -0.16
C LYS A 122 -3.60 -10.93 -0.26
N LYS A 123 -4.22 -11.35 0.85
CA LYS A 123 -5.14 -12.49 0.86
C LYS A 123 -6.34 -12.26 -0.07
N PHE A 124 -6.95 -11.07 -0.05
CA PHE A 124 -8.04 -10.74 -0.96
C PHE A 124 -7.60 -10.73 -2.43
N GLY A 125 -6.43 -10.16 -2.71
CA GLY A 125 -5.79 -10.15 -4.03
C GLY A 125 -5.61 -11.56 -4.59
N LEU A 126 -5.14 -12.50 -3.77
CA LEU A 126 -4.97 -13.90 -4.16
C LEU A 126 -6.32 -14.59 -4.42
N LEU A 127 -7.28 -14.45 -3.50
CA LEU A 127 -8.56 -15.15 -3.58
C LEU A 127 -9.43 -14.68 -4.75
N ARG A 128 -9.30 -13.42 -5.17
CA ARG A 128 -10.14 -12.80 -6.20
C ARG A 128 -9.31 -12.09 -7.28
N ALA A 129 -8.16 -12.67 -7.63
CA ALA A 129 -7.17 -12.08 -8.54
C ALA A 129 -7.79 -11.53 -9.83
N GLU A 130 -8.54 -12.34 -10.58
CA GLU A 130 -9.15 -11.93 -11.86
C GLU A 130 -10.20 -10.81 -11.71
N LYS A 131 -10.94 -10.79 -10.60
CA LYS A 131 -11.96 -9.75 -10.36
C LYS A 131 -11.30 -8.44 -9.96
N ILE A 132 -10.32 -8.51 -9.06
CA ILE A 132 -9.60 -7.35 -8.56
C ILE A 132 -8.76 -6.77 -9.68
N ALA A 133 -7.97 -7.57 -10.40
CA ALA A 133 -7.16 -7.14 -11.54
C ALA A 133 -7.98 -6.33 -12.56
N ARG A 134 -9.18 -6.80 -12.92
CA ARG A 134 -10.10 -6.05 -13.80
C ARG A 134 -10.59 -4.74 -13.20
N MET A 135 -10.87 -4.71 -11.90
CA MET A 135 -11.32 -3.50 -11.21
C MET A 135 -10.20 -2.45 -11.13
N VAL A 136 -8.97 -2.89 -10.89
CA VAL A 136 -7.81 -2.00 -10.68
C VAL A 136 -7.10 -1.62 -11.99
N ALA A 137 -7.33 -2.37 -13.08
CA ALA A 137 -6.67 -2.14 -14.36
C ALA A 137 -6.84 -0.70 -14.90
N GLY A 138 -8.05 -0.15 -14.82
CA GLY A 138 -8.33 1.23 -15.25
C GLY A 138 -7.55 2.29 -14.44
N PRO A 139 -7.77 2.37 -13.11
CA PRO A 139 -7.05 3.30 -12.24
C PRO A 139 -5.53 3.16 -12.32
N MET A 140 -5.03 1.93 -12.39
CA MET A 140 -3.59 1.68 -12.42
C MET A 140 -2.95 2.03 -13.76
N ASN A 141 -3.67 1.93 -14.88
CA ASN A 141 -3.16 2.40 -16.16
C ASN A 141 -2.97 3.92 -16.17
N ILE A 142 -3.89 4.67 -15.52
CA ILE A 142 -3.74 6.12 -15.33
C ILE A 142 -2.53 6.41 -14.45
N LEU A 143 -2.42 5.73 -13.30
CA LEU A 143 -1.30 5.95 -12.38
C LEU A 143 0.05 5.61 -13.02
N SER A 144 0.13 4.51 -13.76
CA SER A 144 1.34 4.10 -14.49
C SER A 144 1.79 5.18 -15.47
N LYS A 145 0.87 5.85 -16.18
CA LYS A 145 1.19 6.97 -17.07
C LYS A 145 1.71 8.20 -16.31
N VAL A 146 1.15 8.50 -15.14
CA VAL A 146 1.59 9.64 -14.31
C VAL A 146 2.96 9.40 -13.70
N VAL A 147 3.25 8.16 -13.29
CA VAL A 147 4.51 7.81 -12.62
C VAL A 147 5.60 7.39 -13.63
N HIS A 148 5.25 7.08 -14.88
CA HIS A 148 6.18 6.78 -15.98
C HIS A 148 7.39 7.73 -16.08
N PRO A 149 7.25 9.08 -16.01
CA PRO A 149 8.41 9.98 -16.04
C PRO A 149 9.37 9.79 -14.86
N PHE A 150 8.86 9.43 -13.67
CA PHE A 150 9.69 9.14 -12.49
C PHE A 150 10.41 7.80 -12.62
N VAL A 151 9.72 6.77 -13.12
CA VAL A 151 10.32 5.45 -13.39
C VAL A 151 11.40 5.56 -14.45
N TRP A 152 11.16 6.32 -15.54
CA TRP A 152 12.13 6.55 -16.60
C TRP A 152 13.40 7.25 -16.09
N LEU A 153 13.24 8.23 -15.19
CA LEU A 153 14.36 8.90 -14.52
C LEU A 153 15.19 7.92 -13.69
N LEU A 154 14.54 7.03 -12.93
CA LEU A 154 15.19 5.99 -12.13
C LEU A 154 15.88 4.91 -12.99
N SER A 155 15.26 4.50 -14.10
CA SER A 155 15.83 3.51 -15.01
C SER A 155 17.00 4.03 -15.83
N ASN A 156 17.21 5.34 -15.92
CA ASN A 156 18.41 5.92 -16.52
C ASN A 156 19.57 6.06 -15.53
N VAL A 157 19.29 5.93 -14.22
CA VAL A 157 20.30 5.99 -13.16
C VAL A 157 20.84 4.58 -12.82
N THR A 158 20.11 3.53 -13.20
CA THR A 158 20.49 2.12 -12.98
C THR A 158 20.94 1.48 -14.29
#